data_AF-A0A2D7GRB3-F1
#
_entry.id   AF-A0A2D7GRB3-F1
#
_cell.length_a   1.000
_cell.length_b   1.000
_cell.length_c   1.000
_cell.angle_alpha   90.00
_cell.angle_beta   90.00
_cell.angle_gamma   90.00
#
_symmetry.space_group_name_H-M   'P 1'
#
loop_
_entity.id
_entity.type
_entity.pdbx_description
1 polymer ?
#
loop_
_entity_poly.entity_id
_entity_poly.type
_entity_poly.pdbx_seq_one_letter_code
_entity_poly.pdbx_strand_id
1 'polypeptide(L)'
;MNLYIESLEGGNYLVSTGIGASRALVRDRSEQPKTFHCLNEIKEHFDTQTFEHVWLRQNTPYEEMVGQTDHPGALELEIEL
;
A
#
# COMPACT_ATOMS: atom_id res chain seq x y z
N MET A 1 6.19 12.86 -6.69
CA MET A 1 5.65 12.24 -5.46
C MET A 1 5.25 10.80 -5.78
N ASN A 2 5.43 9.88 -4.84
CA ASN A 2 5.15 8.45 -5.04
C ASN A 2 3.87 8.02 -4.30
N LEU A 3 3.27 6.94 -4.79
CA LEU A 3 2.16 6.24 -4.15
C LEU A 3 2.68 4.92 -3.55
N TYR A 4 2.32 4.63 -2.31
CA TYR A 4 2.66 3.39 -1.64
C TYR A 4 1.37 2.71 -1.18
N ILE A 5 1.15 1.50 -1.68
CA ILE A 5 -0.03 0.67 -1.43
C ILE A 5 0.43 -0.51 -0.58
N GLU A 6 -0.20 -0.71 0.56
CA GLU A 6 0.05 -1.86 1.42
C GLU A 6 -1.15 -2.78 1.42
N SER A 7 -0.96 -4.01 0.94
CA SER A 7 -1.96 -5.07 1.02
C SER A 7 -2.00 -5.62 2.44
N LEU A 8 -3.18 -5.57 3.04
CA LEU A 8 -3.50 -6.16 4.33
C LEU A 8 -4.22 -7.49 4.13
N GLU A 9 -4.29 -8.27 5.22
CA GLU A 9 -5.11 -9.47 5.26
C GLU A 9 -6.59 -9.16 5.00
N GLY A 10 -7.29 -10.10 4.36
CA GLY A 10 -8.72 -9.95 4.06
C GLY A 10 -9.03 -9.09 2.84
N GLY A 11 -8.04 -8.80 1.98
CA GLY A 11 -8.25 -8.09 0.70
C GLY A 11 -8.40 -6.58 0.84
N ASN A 12 -7.88 -6.01 1.91
CA ASN A 12 -7.92 -4.57 2.17
C ASN A 12 -6.58 -3.92 1.86
N TYR A 13 -6.61 -2.64 1.51
CA TYR A 13 -5.42 -1.87 1.17
C TYR A 13 -5.40 -0.57 1.94
N LEU A 14 -4.22 -0.21 2.45
CA LEU A 14 -3.92 1.14 2.92
C LEU A 14 -3.00 1.83 1.93
N VAL A 15 -3.13 3.15 1.86
CA VAL A 15 -2.37 3.95 0.90
C VAL A 15 -1.70 5.11 1.61
N SER A 16 -0.46 5.39 1.24
CA SER A 16 0.26 6.59 1.63
C SER A 16 0.90 7.25 0.42
N THR A 17 1.09 8.57 0.49
CA THR A 17 1.77 9.35 -0.55
C THR A 17 2.97 10.07 0.04
N GLY A 18 4.02 10.27 -0.74
CA GLY A 18 5.18 11.03 -0.26
C GLY A 18 6.46 10.76 -1.03
N ILE A 19 7.58 11.15 -0.43
CA ILE A 19 8.92 11.03 -1.01
C ILE A 19 9.83 10.34 0.00
N GLY A 20 10.41 9.21 -0.39
CA GLY A 20 11.27 8.40 0.46
C GLY A 20 10.59 7.95 1.76
N ALA A 21 11.20 8.29 2.90
CA ALA A 21 10.69 7.96 4.23
C ALA A 21 9.60 8.92 4.74
N SER A 22 9.43 10.09 4.11
CA SER A 22 8.37 11.02 4.46
C SER A 22 7.09 10.64 3.70
N ARG A 23 6.21 9.90 4.37
CA ARG A 23 4.95 9.38 3.82
C ARG A 23 3.78 9.83 4.67
N ALA A 24 2.71 10.30 4.02
CA ALA A 24 1.46 10.67 4.65
C ALA A 24 0.38 9.65 4.29
N LEU A 25 -0.27 9.09 5.31
CA LEU A 25 -1.38 8.16 5.13
C LEU A 25 -2.59 8.88 4.53
N VAL A 26 -3.21 8.24 3.55
CA VAL A 26 -4.46 8.72 2.95
C VAL A 26 -5.57 8.53 3.97
N ARG A 27 -6.32 9.60 4.24
CA ARG A 27 -7.38 9.63 5.25
C ARG A 27 -8.74 9.87 4.62
N ASP A 28 -9.77 9.40 5.30
CA ASP A 28 -11.16 9.66 4.95
C ASP A 28 -11.62 11.04 5.46
N ARG A 29 -12.93 11.33 5.31
CA ARG A 29 -13.53 12.60 5.74
C ARG A 29 -13.59 12.78 7.26
N SER A 30 -13.39 11.70 8.01
CA SER A 30 -13.34 11.68 9.47
C SER A 30 -11.90 11.64 10.00
N GLU A 31 -10.92 11.92 9.13
CA GLU A 31 -9.48 11.88 9.40
C GLU A 31 -8.97 10.50 9.81
N GLN A 32 -9.70 9.42 9.55
CA GLN A 32 -9.26 8.05 9.81
C GLN A 32 -8.52 7.48 8.59
N PRO A 33 -7.61 6.50 8.77
CA PRO A 33 -7.01 5.76 7.66
C PRO A 33 -8.06 5.29 6.65
N LYS A 34 -7.95 5.75 5.41
CA LYS A 34 -8.86 5.29 4.36
C LYS A 34 -8.43 3.90 3.91
N THR A 35 -9.34 2.96 4.02
CA THR A 35 -9.16 1.60 3.51
C THR A 35 -9.80 1.49 2.12
N PHE A 36 -9.15 0.73 1.24
CA PHE A 36 -9.65 0.38 -0.09
C PHE A 36 -9.78 -1.13 -0.18
N HIS A 37 -10.70 -1.62 -1.02
CA HIS A 37 -10.97 -3.05 -1.17
C HIS A 37 -10.40 -3.63 -2.47
N CYS A 38 -9.94 -2.77 -3.38
CA CYS A 38 -9.19 -3.18 -4.57
C CYS A 38 -8.35 -2.03 -5.15
N LEU A 39 -7.43 -2.37 -6.06
CA LEU A 39 -6.58 -1.39 -6.73
C LEU A 39 -7.39 -0.40 -7.60
N ASN A 40 -8.53 -0.83 -8.16
CA ASN A 40 -9.38 0.07 -8.95
C ASN A 40 -9.95 1.23 -8.13
N GLU A 41 -10.35 0.98 -6.88
CA GLU A 41 -10.82 2.06 -5.99
C GLU A 41 -9.70 3.07 -5.69
N ILE A 42 -8.45 2.59 -5.59
CA ILE A 42 -7.27 3.45 -5.41
C ILE A 42 -7.05 4.28 -6.68
N LYS A 43 -7.11 3.65 -7.86
CA LYS A 43 -7.00 4.32 -9.16
C LYS A 43 -8.04 5.42 -9.31
N GLU A 44 -9.31 5.11 -9.04
CA GLU A 44 -10.42 6.06 -9.11
C GLU A 44 -10.24 7.20 -8.09
N HIS A 45 -9.73 6.91 -6.90
CA HIS A 45 -9.49 7.94 -5.88
C HIS A 45 -8.41 8.95 -6.29
N PHE A 46 -7.47 8.55 -7.13
CA PHE A 46 -6.36 9.36 -7.61
C PHE A 46 -6.42 9.66 -9.12
N ASP A 47 -7.61 9.59 -9.74
CA ASP A 47 -7.81 9.75 -11.18
C ASP A 47 -7.26 11.06 -11.77
N THR A 48 -7.17 12.09 -10.95
CA THR A 48 -6.68 13.44 -11.29
C THR A 48 -5.23 13.67 -10.88
N GLN A 49 -4.54 12.67 -10.32
CA GLN A 49 -3.17 12.76 -9.84
C GLN A 49 -2.24 11.83 -10.62
N THR A 50 -1.01 12.27 -10.83
CA THR A 50 0.05 11.47 -11.44
C THR A 50 1.14 11.21 -10.42
N PHE A 51 1.58 9.96 -10.31
CA PHE A 51 2.69 9.56 -9.45
C PHE A 51 3.92 9.21 -10.28
N GLU A 52 5.10 9.50 -9.74
CA GLU A 52 6.37 9.10 -10.38
C GLU A 52 6.56 7.59 -10.30
N HIS A 53 6.31 7.03 -9.11
CA HIS A 53 6.35 5.60 -8.86
C HIS A 53 5.15 5.17 -8.02
N VAL A 54 4.65 3.96 -8.31
CA VAL A 54 3.60 3.30 -7.51
C VAL A 54 4.13 1.98 -7.00
N TRP A 55 4.22 1.86 -5.69
CA TRP A 55 4.75 0.69 -5.00
C TRP A 55 3.63 -0.09 -4.35
N LEU A 56 3.54 -1.39 -4.62
CA LEU A 56 2.67 -2.33 -3.94
C LEU A 56 3.51 -3.22 -3.03
N ARG A 57 3.27 -3.13 -1.72
CA ARG A 57 3.82 -4.03 -0.71
C ARG A 57 2.78 -5.08 -0.34
N GLN A 58 3.10 -6.35 -0.55
CA GLN A 58 2.30 -7.48 -0.11
C GLN A 58 2.91 -8.08 1.14
N ASN A 59 2.22 -7.96 2.27
CA ASN A 59 2.59 -8.68 3.47
C ASN A 59 2.13 -10.15 3.31
N THR A 60 3.07 -11.09 3.27
CA THR A 60 2.76 -12.52 3.22
C THR A 60 2.69 -13.06 4.65
N PRO A 61 1.50 -13.47 5.16
CA PRO A 61 1.34 -13.96 6.54
C PRO A 61 2.01 -15.32 6.80
N TYR A 62 2.57 -15.94 5.75
CA TYR A 62 3.11 -17.29 5.82
C TYR A 62 4.34 -17.43 6.72
N GLU A 63 5.11 -16.36 6.91
CA GLU A 63 6.44 -16.46 7.56
C GLU A 63 6.36 -16.51 9.09
N GLU A 64 5.42 -15.80 9.71
CA GLU A 64 5.22 -15.84 11.17
C GLU A 64 4.74 -17.22 11.67
N MET A 65 4.09 -17.99 10.80
CA MET A 65 3.48 -19.28 11.13
C MET A 65 4.44 -20.48 10.96
N VAL A 66 5.64 -20.27 10.41
CA VAL A 66 6.66 -21.32 10.20
C VAL A 66 7.90 -21.20 11.08
N GLY A 67 7.98 -20.17 11.93
CA GLY A 67 9.09 -19.98 12.86
C GLY A 67 10.44 -19.73 12.17
N GLN A 68 10.43 -19.27 10.91
CA GLN A 68 11.63 -18.85 10.20
C GLN A 68 11.97 -17.41 10.58
N THR A 69 13.17 -17.20 11.15
CA THR A 69 13.73 -15.88 11.49
C THR A 69 14.53 -15.23 10.38
N ASP A 70 14.81 -15.96 9.29
CA ASP A 70 15.34 -15.35 8.07
C ASP A 70 14.15 -14.72 7.35
N HIS A 71 14.17 -13.40 7.21
CA HIS A 71 13.09 -12.60 6.67
C HIS A 71 13.30 -12.42 5.15
N PRO A 72 12.61 -13.14 4.25
CA PRO A 72 12.26 -12.55 2.97
C PRO A 72 11.34 -11.37 3.29
N GLY A 73 11.89 -10.16 3.35
CA GLY A 73 11.09 -8.95 3.60
C GLY A 73 9.85 -8.91 2.69
N ALA A 74 8.78 -8.27 3.17
CA ALA A 74 7.53 -8.12 2.43
C ALA A 74 7.78 -7.85 0.93
N LEU A 75 7.05 -8.57 0.07
CA LEU A 75 7.24 -8.45 -1.37
C LEU A 75 6.84 -7.03 -1.80
N GLU A 76 7.80 -6.27 -2.30
CA GLU A 76 7.58 -4.92 -2.83
C GLU A 76 7.74 -4.93 -4.35
N LEU A 77 6.72 -4.43 -5.04
CA LEU A 77 6.61 -4.42 -6.50
C LEU A 77 6.32 -3.00 -6.97
N GLU A 78 7.00 -2.54 -8.00
CA GLU A 78 6.55 -1.36 -8.75
C GLU A 78 5.45 -1.78 -9.74
N ILE A 79 4.35 -1.04 -9.79
CA ILE A 79 3.21 -1.34 -10.65
C ILE A 79 2.76 -0.11 -11.44
N GLU A 80 2.02 -0.33 -12.52
CA GLU A 80 1.26 0.72 -13.21
C GLU A 80 -0.17 0.75 -12.66
N LEU A 81 -0.64 1.93 -12.22
CA LEU A 81 -1.95 2.10 -11.61
C LEU A 81 -3.04 2.55 -12.60
#